data_AF-A0AAU9WHM9-F1
#
_entry.id   AF-A0AAU9WHM9-F1
#
_cell.length_a   1.000
_cell.length_b   1.000
_cell.length_c   1.000
_cell.angle_alpha   90.00
_cell.angle_beta   90.00
_cell.angle_gamma   90.00
#
_symmetry.space_group_name_H-M   'P 1'
#
loop_
_entity.id
_entity.type
_entity.pdbx_description
1 polymer ?
#
loop_
_entity_poly.entity_id
_entity_poly.type
_entity_poly.pdbx_seq_one_letter_code
_entity_poly.pdbx_strand_id
1 'polypeptide(L)'
;MELVLKVLVCVMVKGVLCKKSILHIGGFIEVNTTNKGWNSAGIQPAINLAVRQINNRSDILPNHTLLIHWRDTKCSDSYAIKALIEQLRRPPTKMALIGPGCS
;
A
#
# COMPACT_ATOMS: atom_id res chain seq x y z
N MET A 1 -22.34 40.52 -4.91
CA MET A 1 -22.61 39.53 -3.82
C MET A 1 -22.71 38.10 -4.36
N GLU A 2 -23.43 37.87 -5.47
CA GLU A 2 -23.51 36.59 -6.21
C GLU A 2 -22.16 35.88 -6.43
N LEU A 3 -21.12 36.61 -6.85
CA LEU A 3 -19.81 36.03 -7.16
C LEU A 3 -19.08 35.53 -5.92
N VAL A 4 -19.20 36.25 -4.79
CA VAL A 4 -18.58 35.88 -3.51
C VAL A 4 -19.24 34.62 -2.95
N LEU A 5 -20.57 34.53 -3.07
CA LEU A 5 -21.32 33.36 -2.63
C LEU A 5 -20.97 32.12 -3.47
N LYS A 6 -20.82 32.26 -4.79
CA LYS A 6 -20.35 31.16 -5.67
C LYS A 6 -18.93 30.70 -5.33
N VAL A 7 -18.00 31.63 -5.06
CA VAL A 7 -16.62 31.30 -4.66
C VAL A 7 -16.60 30.59 -3.32
N LEU A 8 -17.35 31.08 -2.33
CA LEU A 8 -17.42 30.49 -1.00
C LEU A 8 -18.03 29.09 -1.03
N VAL A 9 -19.11 28.89 -1.79
CA VAL A 9 -19.71 27.56 -2.02
C VAL A 9 -18.71 26.63 -2.70
N CYS A 10 -17.96 27.10 -3.71
CA CYS A 10 -16.96 26.29 -4.40
C CYS A 10 -15.79 25.87 -3.47
N VAL A 11 -15.34 26.76 -2.58
CA VAL A 11 -14.31 26.46 -1.57
C VAL A 11 -14.80 25.43 -0.57
N MET A 12 -16.03 25.58 -0.07
CA MET A 12 -16.64 24.65 0.89
C MET A 12 -16.88 23.26 0.27
N VAL A 13 -17.34 23.19 -0.99
CA VAL A 13 -17.56 21.93 -1.71
C VAL A 13 -16.25 21.18 -1.96
N LYS A 14 -15.15 21.86 -2.31
CA LYS A 14 -13.82 21.25 -2.43
C LYS A 14 -13.33 20.66 -1.10
N GLY A 15 -13.61 21.33 0.02
CA GLY A 15 -13.22 20.87 1.36
C GLY A 15 -13.94 19.59 1.81
N VAL A 16 -15.21 19.42 1.43
CA VAL A 16 -16.06 18.29 1.88
C VAL A 16 -15.84 17.00 1.06
N LEU A 17 -15.41 17.09 -0.21
CA LEU A 17 -15.18 15.93 -1.08
C LEU A 17 -13.78 15.29 -0.97
N CYS A 18 -12.86 15.85 -0.19
CA CYS A 18 -11.46 15.38 -0.13
C CYS A 18 -11.26 14.16 0.79
N LYS A 19 -12.12 13.13 0.67
CA LYS A 19 -11.86 11.84 1.32
C LYS A 19 -10.93 11.03 0.41
N LYS A 20 -9.65 10.95 0.76
CA LYS A 20 -8.66 10.17 -0.01
C LYS A 20 -9.11 8.70 -0.14
N SER A 21 -9.12 8.18 -1.37
CA SER A 21 -9.37 6.76 -1.63
C SER A 21 -8.16 5.91 -1.25
N ILE A 22 -8.35 4.70 -0.74
CA ILE A 22 -7.23 3.84 -0.33
C ILE A 22 -6.82 2.94 -1.50
N LEU A 23 -5.54 3.02 -1.88
CA LEU A 23 -4.91 2.14 -2.86
C LEU A 23 -4.19 1.01 -2.13
N HIS A 24 -4.64 -0.22 -2.34
CA HIS A 24 -4.11 -1.40 -1.66
C HIS A 24 -3.12 -2.14 -2.56
N ILE A 25 -1.89 -2.32 -2.08
CA ILE A 25 -0.88 -3.17 -2.73
C ILE A 25 -0.63 -4.39 -1.85
N GLY A 26 -0.48 -5.56 -2.47
CA GLY A 26 0.00 -6.75 -1.79
C GLY A 26 1.52 -6.85 -1.91
N GLY A 27 2.17 -7.32 -0.86
CA GLY A 27 3.61 -7.52 -0.86
C GLY A 27 4.01 -8.81 -0.18
N PHE A 28 5.19 -9.27 -0.53
CA PHE A 28 5.82 -10.47 -0.01
C PHE A 28 7.15 -10.10 0.64
N ILE A 29 7.42 -10.66 1.82
CA ILE A 29 8.69 -10.52 2.54
C ILE A 29 9.11 -11.87 3.11
N GLU A 30 10.40 -12.14 3.19
CA GLU A 30 10.95 -13.37 3.77
C GLU A 30 11.50 -13.07 5.17
N VAL A 31 10.70 -13.24 6.21
CA VAL A 31 11.15 -12.92 7.60
C VAL A 31 11.49 -14.15 8.42
N ASN A 32 10.88 -15.30 8.11
CA ASN A 32 11.14 -16.56 8.78
C ASN A 32 11.74 -17.57 7.80
N THR A 33 13.03 -17.39 7.51
CA THR A 33 13.80 -18.25 6.62
C THR A 33 14.47 -19.36 7.42
N THR A 34 13.80 -20.51 7.59
CA THR A 34 14.34 -21.58 8.44
C THR A 34 15.55 -22.30 7.87
N ASN A 35 15.75 -22.35 6.54
CA ASN A 35 16.87 -23.09 5.93
C ASN A 35 17.37 -22.54 4.57
N LYS A 36 16.83 -21.43 4.04
CA LYS A 36 17.15 -20.89 2.71
C LYS A 36 16.91 -19.39 2.63
N GLY A 37 17.74 -18.70 1.83
CA GLY A 37 17.54 -17.29 1.51
C GLY A 37 17.99 -16.31 2.59
N TRP A 38 17.95 -15.03 2.25
CA TRP A 38 18.27 -13.93 3.16
C TRP A 38 17.04 -13.52 3.97
N ASN A 39 17.25 -13.14 5.23
CA ASN A 39 16.18 -12.62 6.07
C ASN A 39 15.94 -11.13 5.77
N SER A 40 14.78 -10.85 5.20
CA SER A 40 14.32 -9.54 4.73
C SER A 40 13.61 -8.72 5.81
N ALA A 41 13.71 -9.07 7.10
CA ALA A 41 13.04 -8.33 8.19
C ALA A 41 13.40 -6.84 8.23
N GLY A 42 14.63 -6.47 7.83
CA GLY A 42 15.07 -5.09 7.71
C GLY A 42 14.45 -4.30 6.56
N ILE A 43 13.83 -4.97 5.58
CA ILE A 43 13.21 -4.31 4.43
C ILE A 43 11.85 -3.71 4.79
N GLN A 44 11.05 -4.38 5.63
CA GLN A 44 9.73 -3.91 6.04
C GLN A 44 9.72 -2.46 6.59
N PRO A 45 10.64 -2.05 7.51
CA PRO A 45 10.69 -0.67 7.96
C PRO A 45 11.08 0.32 6.85
N ALA A 46 11.98 -0.07 5.94
CA ALA A 46 12.35 0.77 4.79
C ALA A 46 11.14 1.03 3.87
N ILE A 47 10.33 0.00 3.60
CA ILE A 47 9.12 0.18 2.79
C ILE A 47 8.08 1.01 3.54
N ASN A 48 7.90 0.81 4.85
CA ASN A 48 7.00 1.64 5.65
C ASN A 48 7.41 3.12 5.64
N LEU A 49 8.71 3.42 5.62
CA LEU A 49 9.22 4.77 5.46
C LEU A 49 8.90 5.33 4.06
N ALA A 50 9.12 4.56 2.99
CA ALA A 50 8.80 4.97 1.63
C ALA A 50 7.29 5.26 1.44
N VAL A 51 6.41 4.39 1.94
CA VAL A 51 4.96 4.59 1.91
C VAL A 51 4.56 5.86 2.65
N ARG A 52 5.18 6.13 3.80
CA ARG A 52 4.95 7.36 4.56
C ARG A 52 5.35 8.60 3.77
N GLN A 53 6.52 8.57 3.12
CA GLN A 53 6.98 9.68 2.29
C GLN A 53 6.04 9.95 1.09
N ILE A 54 5.55 8.89 0.44
CA ILE A 54 4.56 9.01 -0.65
C ILE A 54 3.27 9.65 -0.13
N ASN A 55 2.70 9.12 0.95
CA ASN A 55 1.42 9.60 1.48
C ASN A 55 1.47 11.03 2.03
N ASN A 56 2.65 11.50 2.46
CA ASN A 56 2.87 12.85 2.97
C ASN A 56 3.06 13.90 1.87
N ARG A 57 3.29 13.48 0.62
CA ARG A 57 3.46 14.39 -0.52
C ARG A 57 2.10 14.73 -1.12
N SER A 58 1.86 16.01 -1.39
CA SER A 58 0.63 16.47 -2.04
C SER A 58 0.67 16.35 -3.56
N ASP A 59 1.85 16.17 -4.14
CA ASP A 59 2.07 16.07 -5.58
C ASP A 59 2.09 14.61 -6.08
N ILE A 60 2.23 13.63 -5.17
CA ILE A 60 2.15 12.21 -5.47
C ILE A 60 0.83 11.67 -4.92
N LEU A 61 0.03 11.04 -5.77
CA LEU A 61 -1.25 10.43 -5.39
C LEU A 61 -2.16 11.39 -4.57
N PRO A 62 -2.42 12.62 -5.04
CA PRO A 62 -3.03 13.70 -4.25
C PRO A 62 -4.35 13.31 -3.56
N ASN A 63 -5.16 12.50 -4.24
CA ASN A 63 -6.48 12.07 -3.78
C ASN A 63 -6.50 10.62 -3.27
N HIS A 64 -5.33 10.04 -2.99
CA HIS A 64 -5.21 8.65 -2.57
C HIS A 64 -4.27 8.47 -1.38
N THR A 65 -4.51 7.41 -0.62
CA THR A 65 -3.62 6.93 0.44
C THR A 65 -3.16 5.54 0.05
N LEU A 66 -1.85 5.35 -0.05
CA LEU A 66 -1.24 4.07 -0.32
C LEU A 66 -1.16 3.23 0.95
N LEU A 67 -1.58 1.96 0.87
CA LEU A 67 -1.46 0.99 1.95
C LEU A 67 -0.95 -0.34 1.39
N ILE A 68 0.08 -0.91 2.04
CA ILE A 68 0.68 -2.18 1.63
C ILE A 68 0.37 -3.27 2.65
N HIS A 69 -0.05 -4.44 2.16
CA HIS A 69 -0.35 -5.63 2.95
C HIS A 69 0.77 -6.66 2.77
N TRP A 70 1.47 -7.03 3.84
CA TRP A 70 2.59 -7.97 3.78
C TRP A 70 2.18 -9.40 4.09
N ARG A 71 2.81 -10.37 3.41
CA ARG A 71 2.74 -11.79 3.74
C ARG A 71 4.16 -12.38 3.78
N ASP A 72 4.41 -13.18 4.80
CA ASP A 72 5.67 -13.90 4.94
C ASP A 72 5.70 -15.13 4.02
N THR A 73 6.63 -15.15 3.07
CA THR A 73 6.81 -16.27 2.14
C THR A 73 7.78 -17.32 2.66
N LYS A 74 8.52 -17.02 3.75
CA LYS A 74 9.47 -17.94 4.39
C LYS A 74 10.55 -18.50 3.46
N CYS A 75 10.77 -17.86 2.31
CA CYS A 75 11.59 -18.39 1.21
C CYS A 75 11.24 -19.86 0.87
N SER A 76 9.94 -20.17 0.82
CA SER A 76 9.40 -21.51 0.54
C SER A 76 8.26 -21.43 -0.47
N ASP A 77 8.33 -22.23 -1.53
CA ASP A 77 7.35 -22.25 -2.62
C ASP A 77 5.92 -22.45 -2.11
N SER A 78 5.72 -23.42 -1.21
CA SER A 78 4.40 -23.71 -0.64
C SER A 78 3.84 -22.53 0.17
N TYR A 79 4.68 -21.85 0.93
CA TYR A 79 4.28 -20.64 1.67
C TYR A 79 4.06 -19.45 0.75
N ALA A 80 4.85 -19.31 -0.31
CA ALA A 80 4.69 -18.25 -1.33
C ALA A 80 3.36 -18.39 -2.08
N ILE A 81 3.01 -19.60 -2.53
CA ILE A 81 1.73 -19.86 -3.20
C ILE A 81 0.55 -19.61 -2.24
N LYS A 82 0.65 -20.05 -0.98
CA LYS A 82 -0.37 -19.74 0.04
C LYS A 82 -0.51 -18.23 0.23
N ALA A 83 0.60 -17.51 0.38
CA ALA A 83 0.61 -16.06 0.55
C ALA A 83 -0.02 -15.35 -0.65
N LEU A 84 0.29 -15.79 -1.88
CA LEU A 84 -0.30 -15.26 -3.11
C LEU A 84 -1.82 -15.44 -3.13
N ILE A 85 -2.31 -16.65 -2.85
CA ILE A 85 -3.75 -16.94 -2.78
C ILE A 85 -4.42 -16.08 -1.71
N GLU A 86 -3.78 -15.88 -0.56
CA GLU A 86 -4.29 -14.99 0.49
C GLU A 86 -4.37 -13.53 0.05
N GLN A 87 -3.39 -13.03 -0.70
CA GLN A 87 -3.41 -11.67 -1.24
C GLN A 87 -4.55 -11.48 -2.24
N LEU A 88 -4.73 -12.45 -3.14
CA LEU A 88 -5.74 -12.39 -4.20
C LEU A 88 -7.18 -12.55 -3.66
N ARG A 89 -7.38 -13.48 -2.72
CA ARG A 89 -8.72 -13.88 -2.28
C ARG A 89 -9.29 -13.02 -1.16
N ARG A 90 -8.43 -12.48 -0.28
CA ARG A 90 -8.91 -11.74 0.90
C ARG A 90 -9.20 -10.29 0.54
N PRO A 91 -10.30 -9.69 0.99
CA PRO A 91 -10.48 -8.25 0.89
C PRO A 91 -9.41 -7.50 1.73
N PRO A 92 -9.10 -6.24 1.40
CA PRO A 92 -9.50 -5.52 0.19
C PRO A 92 -8.82 -6.09 -1.07
N THR A 93 -9.31 -5.78 -2.26
CA THR A 93 -8.66 -6.17 -3.53
C THR A 93 -7.35 -5.39 -3.70
N LYS A 94 -6.26 -6.09 -3.99
CA LYS A 94 -4.94 -5.48 -4.18
C LYS A 94 -4.79 -5.16 -5.65
N MET A 95 -4.44 -3.92 -5.97
CA MET A 95 -4.27 -3.47 -7.36
C MET A 95 -2.96 -3.96 -7.99
N ALA A 96 -1.97 -4.28 -7.15
CA ALA A 96 -0.67 -4.76 -7.58
C ALA A 96 -0.07 -5.68 -6.50
N LEU A 97 0.90 -6.49 -6.91
CA LEU A 97 1.70 -7.37 -6.05
C LEU A 97 3.19 -7.02 -6.21
N ILE A 98 3.96 -7.05 -5.13
CA ILE A 98 5.41 -6.78 -5.10
C ILE A 98 6.15 -7.96 -4.46
N GLY A 99 7.21 -8.44 -5.12
CA GLY A 99 8.02 -9.60 -4.69
C GLY A 99 7.48 -10.93 -5.24
N PRO A 100 7.92 -12.09 -4.69
CA PRO A 100 8.89 -12.25 -3.60
C PRO A 100 10.34 -11.97 -4.02
N GLY A 101 11.28 -12.02 -3.06
CA GLY A 101 12.71 -11.81 -3.29
C GLY A 101 13.51 -13.09 -3.56
N CYS A 102 13.05 -14.25 -3.07
CA CYS A 102 13.67 -15.55 -3.38
C CYS A 102 13.32 -16.00 -4.81
N SER A 103 14.34 -16.39 -5.58
CA SER A 103 14.24 -16.95 -6.95
C SER A 103 13.94 -18.44 -6.94
#